data_AF-A0A526YV33-F1
#
_entry.id   AF-A0A526YV33-F1
#
_cell.length_a   1.000
_cell.length_b   1.000
_cell.length_c   1.000
_cell.angle_alpha   90.00
_cell.angle_beta   90.00
_cell.angle_gamma   90.00
#
_symmetry.space_group_name_H-M   'P 1'
#
loop_
_entity.id
_entity.type
_entity.pdbx_description
1 polymer ?
#
loop_
_entity_poly.entity_id
_entity_poly.type
_entity_poly.pdbx_seq_one_letter_code
_entity_poly.pdbx_strand_id
1 'polypeptide(L)'
;MTFTLSLNTNPLVNRFAEPDDLIDAIAYDIGIRDVQLTHEFVNPGWPAATISKFVRLFRTALDRTGVRVTSGMTGPYGRLNHFGHPDADVRRYYV
;
A
#
# COMPACT_ATOMS: atom_id res chain seq x y z
N MET A 1 0.97 -15.92 24.41
CA MET A 1 0.68 -15.81 22.96
C MET A 1 1.53 -14.69 22.40
N THR A 2 2.10 -14.86 21.20
CA THR A 2 2.94 -13.86 20.52
C THR A 2 2.16 -13.22 19.37
N PHE A 3 1.16 -12.40 19.71
CA PHE A 3 0.42 -11.63 18.70
C PHE A 3 1.28 -10.46 18.19
N THR A 4 1.09 -10.11 16.92
CA THR A 4 1.60 -8.87 16.33
C THR A 4 0.44 -7.93 16.02
N LEU A 5 0.71 -6.62 16.06
CA LEU A 5 -0.26 -5.58 15.72
C LEU A 5 0.15 -4.96 14.38
N SER A 6 -0.82 -4.75 13.48
CA SER A 6 -0.59 -4.05 12.22
C SER A 6 -1.66 -3.01 11.93
N LEU A 7 -1.31 -2.03 11.09
CA LEU A 7 -2.20 -0.98 10.62
C LEU A 7 -2.54 -1.19 9.14
N ASN A 8 -3.83 -1.24 8.80
CA ASN A 8 -4.28 -1.07 7.42
C ASN A 8 -4.28 0.42 7.06
N THR A 9 -3.77 0.77 5.87
CA THR A 9 -3.55 2.17 5.46
C THR A 9 -4.77 2.89 4.85
N ASN A 10 -5.96 2.26 4.83
CA ASN A 10 -7.22 2.87 4.38
C ASN A 10 -7.46 4.32 4.89
N PRO A 11 -7.32 4.64 6.20
CA PRO A 11 -7.58 6.00 6.68
C PRO A 11 -6.49 7.01 6.29
N LEU A 12 -5.37 6.58 5.70
CA LEU A 12 -4.26 7.44 5.31
C LEU A 12 -4.31 7.81 3.82
N VAL A 13 -5.04 7.04 3.01
CA VAL A 13 -5.26 7.31 1.58
C VAL A 13 -5.83 8.71 1.37
N ASN A 14 -5.33 9.43 0.36
CA ASN A 14 -5.64 10.82 -0.01
C ASN A 14 -5.28 11.91 1.03
N ARG A 15 -4.80 11.52 2.22
CA ARG A 15 -4.23 12.45 3.20
C ARG A 15 -2.72 12.49 3.08
N PHE A 16 -2.14 11.33 2.79
CA PHE A 16 -0.73 11.13 2.46
C PHE A 16 -0.61 10.60 1.03
N ALA A 17 0.51 10.92 0.38
CA ALA A 17 0.82 10.41 -0.97
C ALA A 17 2.34 10.18 -1.15
N GLU A 18 3.16 11.03 -0.53
CA GLU A 18 4.62 10.86 -0.57
C GLU A 18 5.08 9.71 0.36
N PRO A 19 5.97 8.81 -0.09
CA PRO A 19 6.39 7.66 0.70
C PRO A 19 7.05 8.02 2.03
N ASP A 20 7.93 9.02 2.04
CA ASP A 20 8.61 9.45 3.28
C ASP A 20 7.61 10.03 4.29
N ASP A 21 6.69 10.90 3.84
CA ASP A 21 5.66 11.51 4.70
C ASP A 21 4.74 10.44 5.32
N LEU A 22 4.25 9.50 4.52
CA LEU A 22 3.42 8.40 5.01
C LEU A 22 4.15 7.53 6.04
N ILE A 23 5.38 7.12 5.72
CA ILE A 23 6.13 6.17 6.56
C ILE A 23 6.65 6.85 7.82
N ASP A 24 7.01 8.13 7.77
CA ASP A 24 7.40 8.92 8.94
C ASP A 24 6.22 9.14 9.88
N ALA A 25 5.03 9.48 9.36
CA ALA A 25 3.83 9.59 10.19
C ALA A 25 3.48 8.25 10.86
N ILE A 26 3.59 7.12 10.14
CA ILE A 26 3.37 5.79 10.72
C ILE A 26 4.39 5.47 11.82
N ALA A 27 5.67 5.78 11.59
CA ALA A 27 6.74 5.47 12.51
C ALA A 27 6.72 6.33 13.77
N TYR A 28 6.58 7.64 13.62
CA TYR A 28 6.84 8.61 14.67
C TYR A 28 5.57 9.17 15.32
N ASP A 29 4.49 9.35 14.56
CA ASP A 29 3.23 9.88 15.12
C ASP A 29 2.30 8.76 15.59
N ILE A 30 2.16 7.70 14.79
CA ILE A 30 1.28 6.55 15.11
C ILE A 30 2.00 5.51 15.98
N GLY A 31 3.30 5.28 15.75
CA GLY A 31 4.10 4.36 16.54
C GLY A 31 3.82 2.87 16.29
N ILE A 32 3.44 2.48 15.06
CA ILE A 32 3.21 1.08 14.67
C ILE A 32 4.26 0.62 13.67
N ARG A 33 4.78 -0.61 13.87
CA ARG A 33 5.78 -1.21 12.98
C ARG A 33 5.18 -1.88 11.74
N ASP A 34 4.19 -2.76 11.91
CA ASP A 34 3.73 -3.63 10.84
C ASP A 34 2.53 -3.00 10.10
N VAL A 35 2.53 -3.05 8.78
CA VAL A 35 1.58 -2.33 7.92
C VAL A 35 1.00 -3.25 6.86
N GLN A 36 -0.32 -3.16 6.67
CA GLN A 36 -1.01 -3.64 5.48
C GLN A 36 -1.17 -2.47 4.51
N LEU A 37 -0.33 -2.43 3.48
CA LEU A 37 -0.27 -1.33 2.52
C LEU A 37 -1.40 -1.46 1.50
N THR A 38 -2.13 -0.37 1.23
CA THR A 38 -3.19 -0.36 0.24
C THR A 38 -2.68 0.11 -1.13
N HIS A 39 -3.30 -0.39 -2.19
CA HIS A 39 -2.83 -0.22 -3.56
C HIS A 39 -2.72 1.24 -4.05
N GLU A 40 -3.35 2.20 -3.38
CA GLU A 40 -3.35 3.61 -3.80
C GLU A 40 -1.96 4.26 -3.75
N PHE A 41 -1.09 3.79 -2.86
CA PHE A 41 0.26 4.34 -2.69
C PHE A 41 1.27 3.82 -3.72
N VAL A 42 1.04 2.62 -4.26
CA VAL A 42 1.77 2.06 -5.40
C VAL A 42 0.75 1.33 -6.28
N ASN A 43 0.13 2.05 -7.20
CA ASN A 43 -0.99 1.52 -7.98
C ASN A 43 -0.48 0.57 -9.09
N PRO A 44 -0.94 -0.69 -9.15
CA PRO A 44 -0.56 -1.62 -10.21
C PRO A 44 -0.93 -1.15 -11.63
N GLY A 45 -1.90 -0.23 -11.77
CA GLY A 45 -2.29 0.37 -13.04
C GLY A 45 -1.39 1.51 -13.53
N TRP A 46 -0.36 1.92 -12.78
CA TRP A 46 0.60 2.93 -13.23
C TRP A 46 1.59 2.38 -14.27
N PRO A 47 2.27 3.25 -15.04
CA PRO A 47 3.40 2.83 -15.87
C PRO A 47 4.48 2.11 -15.04
N ALA A 48 5.08 1.05 -15.59
CA ALA A 48 6.06 0.21 -14.89
C ALA A 48 7.27 0.98 -14.33
N ALA A 49 7.72 2.02 -15.04
CA ALA A 49 8.80 2.89 -14.57
C ALA A 49 8.40 3.69 -13.32
N THR A 50 7.15 4.15 -13.24
CA THR A 50 6.60 4.85 -12.09
C THR A 50 6.49 3.92 -10.89
N ILE A 51 5.95 2.70 -11.08
CA ILE A 51 5.89 1.67 -10.03
C ILE A 51 7.30 1.39 -9.48
N SER A 52 8.27 1.15 -10.37
CA SER A 52 9.65 0.86 -9.99
C SER A 52 10.30 2.00 -9.20
N LYS A 53 10.01 3.25 -9.57
CA LYS A 53 10.46 4.44 -8.83
C LYS A 53 9.86 4.45 -7.42
N PHE A 54 8.55 4.33 -7.29
CA PHE A 54 7.87 4.41 -6.00
C PHE A 54 8.20 3.25 -5.06
N VAL A 55 8.35 2.03 -5.58
CA VAL A 55 8.83 0.88 -4.78
C VAL A 55 10.21 1.16 -4.18
N ARG A 56 11.13 1.80 -4.92
CA ARG A 56 12.44 2.18 -4.37
C ARG A 56 12.32 3.23 -3.27
N LEU A 57 11.51 4.28 -3.48
CA LEU A 57 11.28 5.32 -2.48
C LEU A 57 10.70 4.73 -1.20
N PHE A 58 9.67 3.88 -1.31
CA PHE A 58 9.11 3.16 -0.16
C PHE A 58 10.15 2.29 0.56
N ARG A 59 10.97 1.52 -0.18
CA ARG A 59 12.03 0.70 0.45
C ARG A 59 12.99 1.57 1.27
N THR A 60 13.45 2.70 0.72
CA THR A 60 14.32 3.62 1.45
C THR A 60 13.67 4.14 2.74
N ALA A 61 12.39 4.52 2.69
CA ALA A 61 11.67 4.99 3.87
C ALA A 61 11.47 3.89 4.93
N LEU A 62 11.13 2.67 4.49
CA LEU A 62 10.96 1.50 5.37
C LEU A 62 12.28 1.11 6.04
N ASP A 63 13.38 1.08 5.29
CA ASP A 63 14.72 0.74 5.80
C ASP A 63 15.20 1.78 6.83
N ARG A 64 14.89 3.06 6.60
CA ARG A 64 15.26 4.17 7.50
C ARG A 64 14.49 4.16 8.82
N THR A 65 13.19 3.83 8.79
CA THR A 65 12.31 3.93 9.96
C THR A 65 12.12 2.61 10.71
N GLY A 66 12.36 1.48 10.05
CA GLY A 66 12.09 0.14 10.58
C GLY A 66 10.63 -0.32 10.48
N VAL A 67 9.75 0.50 9.89
CA VAL A 67 8.38 0.10 9.52
C VAL A 67 8.44 -1.03 8.50
N ARG A 68 7.47 -1.95 8.54
CA ARG A 68 7.42 -3.15 7.70
C ARG A 68 6.07 -3.29 7.04
N VAL A 69 6.06 -3.36 5.71
CA VAL A 69 4.88 -3.81 4.97
C VAL A 69 4.82 -5.34 5.07
N THR A 70 3.83 -5.87 5.77
CA THR A 70 3.66 -7.32 6.00
C THR A 70 2.63 -7.95 5.08
N SER A 71 1.75 -7.14 4.48
CA SER A 71 0.78 -7.57 3.48
C SER A 71 0.34 -6.41 2.59
N GLY A 72 -0.26 -6.74 1.44
CA GLY A 72 -0.95 -5.80 0.57
C GLY A 72 -2.45 -6.07 0.54
N MET A 73 -3.26 -5.03 0.38
CA MET A 73 -4.71 -5.15 0.25
C MET A 73 -5.28 -4.08 -0.71
N THR A 74 -6.42 -4.32 -1.31
CA THR A 74 -7.15 -3.26 -2.01
C THR A 74 -7.70 -2.26 -1.00
N GLY A 75 -7.41 -0.98 -1.20
CA GLY A 75 -7.88 0.10 -0.33
C GLY A 75 -9.32 0.50 -0.61
N PRO A 76 -9.77 1.66 -0.09
CA PRO A 76 -11.15 2.10 -0.22
C PRO A 76 -11.61 2.23 -1.68
N TYR A 77 -10.70 2.59 -2.58
CA TYR A 77 -11.00 2.77 -4.01
C TYR A 77 -10.82 1.51 -4.85
N GLY A 78 -10.40 0.40 -4.22
CA GLY A 78 -10.24 -0.90 -4.87
C GLY A 78 -11.38 -1.87 -4.59
N ARG A 79 -12.52 -1.42 -4.03
CA ARG A 79 -13.68 -2.31 -3.80
C ARG A 79 -14.48 -2.49 -5.10
N LEU A 80 -13.95 -3.30 -6.00
CA LEU A 80 -14.53 -3.58 -7.31
C LEU A 80 -14.89 -5.06 -7.47
N ASN A 81 -15.52 -5.42 -8.58
CA ASN A 81 -15.83 -6.81 -8.90
C ASN A 81 -14.56 -7.68 -9.07
N HIS A 82 -13.46 -7.10 -9.54
CA HIS A 82 -12.22 -7.80 -9.88
C HIS A 82 -12.49 -9.07 -10.71
N PHE A 83 -12.10 -10.23 -10.20
CA PHE A 83 -12.29 -11.53 -10.84
C PHE A 83 -13.76 -11.97 -10.95
N GLY A 84 -14.68 -11.30 -10.27
CA GLY A 84 -16.12 -11.48 -10.40
C GLY A 84 -16.78 -10.60 -11.47
N HIS A 85 -16.03 -9.78 -12.22
CA HIS A 85 -16.59 -8.97 -13.29
C HIS A 85 -17.16 -9.85 -14.42
N PRO A 86 -18.31 -9.55 -15.04
CA PRO A 86 -18.93 -10.41 -16.06
C PRO A 86 -18.10 -10.51 -17.35
N ASP A 87 -17.40 -9.44 -17.70
CA ASP A 87 -16.55 -9.36 -18.89
C ASP A 87 -15.19 -10.05 -18.67
N ALA A 88 -14.76 -10.88 -19.65
CA ALA A 88 -13.53 -11.66 -19.56
C ALA A 88 -12.26 -10.82 -19.69
N ASP A 89 -12.27 -9.78 -20.52
CA ASP A 89 -11.13 -8.90 -20.74
C ASP A 89 -10.90 -8.02 -19.50
N VAL A 90 -11.97 -7.57 -18.86
CA VAL A 90 -11.88 -6.87 -17.57
C VAL A 90 -11.30 -7.77 -16.48
N ARG A 91 -11.71 -9.05 -16.40
CA ARG A 91 -11.08 -9.98 -15.44
C ARG A 91 -9.60 -10.17 -15.75
N ARG A 92 -9.22 -10.27 -17.02
CA ARG A 92 -7.82 -10.42 -17.45
C ARG A 92 -6.97 -9.22 -17.08
N TYR A 93 -7.52 -8.01 -17.06
CA TYR A 93 -6.81 -6.81 -16.64
C TYR A 93 -6.39 -6.84 -15.15
N TYR A 94 -7.18 -7.46 -14.27
CA TYR A 94 -6.89 -7.51 -12.83
C TYR A 94 -5.99 -8.69 -12.41
N VAL A 95 -5.53 -9.53 -13.35
CA VAL A 95 -4.68 -10.72 -13.11
C VAL A 95 -3.21 -10.41 -13.35
#